data_AF-A0A7J5FFR3-F1
#
_entry.id   AF-A0A7J5FFR3-F1
#
_cell.length_a   1.000
_cell.length_b   1.000
_cell.length_c   1.000
_cell.angle_alpha   90.00
_cell.angle_beta   90.00
_cell.angle_gamma   90.00
#
_symmetry.space_group_name_H-M   'P 1'
#
loop_
_entity.id
_entity.type
_entity.pdbx_description
1 polymer ?
#
loop_
_entity_poly.entity_id
_entity_poly.type
_entity_poly.pdbx_seq_one_letter_code
_entity_poly.pdbx_strand_id
1 'polypeptide(L)' 'MIHTSKFINKNFRIKVSGIDNEGNRINKLVGVSGLLNLIGETLADKFVTRALKAGLDKVKCCLRRGLRVTFYVK' A
#
# COMPACT_ATOMS: atom_id res chain seq x y z
N MET A 1 -11.72 8.48 -1.09
CA MET A 1 -10.23 8.46 -1.17
C MET A 1 -9.81 9.86 -1.54
N ILE A 2 -8.88 10.48 -0.81
CA ILE A 2 -8.42 11.86 -1.09
C ILE A 2 -7.47 11.85 -2.29
N HIS A 3 -6.64 10.81 -2.39
CA HIS A 3 -5.66 10.68 -3.48
C HIS A 3 -6.22 9.86 -4.64
N THR A 4 -6.11 10.37 -5.87
CA THR A 4 -6.58 9.64 -7.06
C THR A 4 -5.69 8.45 -7.38
N SER A 5 -6.27 7.39 -7.94
CA SER A 5 -5.53 6.20 -8.38
C SER A 5 -4.44 6.53 -9.41
N LYS A 6 -4.70 7.48 -10.31
CA LYS A 6 -3.73 8.00 -11.29
C LYS A 6 -2.55 8.67 -10.61
N PHE A 7 -2.80 9.50 -9.59
CA PHE A 7 -1.73 10.14 -8.81
C PHE A 7 -0.86 9.10 -8.10
N ILE A 8 -1.47 8.15 -7.41
CA ILE A 8 -0.72 7.12 -6.66
C ILE A 8 0.12 6.26 -7.61
N ASN A 9 -0.46 5.80 -8.72
CA ASN A 9 0.25 4.99 -9.71
C ASN A 9 1.39 5.76 -10.39
N LYS A 10 1.28 7.09 -10.53
CA LYS A 10 2.36 7.93 -11.10
C LYS A 10 3.55 8.07 -10.14
N ASN A 11 3.28 8.22 -8.85
CA ASN A 11 4.31 8.55 -7.84
C ASN A 11 4.89 7.32 -7.12
N PHE A 12 4.17 6.20 -7.06
CA PHE A 12 4.58 5.06 -6.25
C PHE A 12 4.58 3.72 -6.99
N ARG A 13 5.53 2.84 -6.64
CA ARG A 13 5.43 1.38 -6.83
C ARG A 13 5.02 0.76 -5.50
N ILE A 14 3.96 -0.05 -5.49
CA ILE A 14 3.40 -0.63 -4.27
C ILE A 14 3.74 -2.12 -4.23
N LYS A 15 4.37 -2.56 -3.13
CA LYS A 15 4.62 -3.97 -2.83
C LYS A 15 3.81 -4.37 -1.62
N VAL A 16 3.12 -5.51 -1.70
CA VAL A 16 2.46 -6.12 -0.55
C VAL A 16 3.10 -7.47 -0.26
N SER A 17 3.43 -7.68 1.01
CA SER A 17 4.02 -8.93 1.51
C SER A 17 3.36 -9.33 2.82
N GLY A 18 3.23 -10.62 3.12
CA GLY A 18 2.72 -11.09 4.41
C GLY A 18 1.70 -12.20 4.26
N ILE A 19 0.76 -12.27 5.20
CA ILE A 19 -0.39 -13.17 5.15
C ILE A 19 -1.62 -12.33 4.82
N ASP A 20 -2.42 -12.77 3.85
CA ASP A 20 -3.70 -12.14 3.54
C ASP A 20 -4.82 -12.60 4.49
N ASN A 21 -6.05 -12.15 4.25
CA ASN A 21 -7.18 -12.52 5.10
C ASN A 21 -7.57 -14.01 4.97
N GLU A 22 -7.12 -14.70 3.93
CA GLU A 22 -7.43 -16.10 3.66
C GLU A 22 -6.35 -17.04 4.20
N GLY A 23 -5.27 -16.49 4.78
CA GLY A 23 -4.14 -17.27 5.29
C GLY A 23 -3.05 -17.53 4.24
N ASN A 24 -3.20 -17.00 3.01
CA ASN A 24 -2.23 -17.22 1.95
C ASN A 24 -1.03 -16.27 2.10
N ARG A 25 0.16 -16.81 1.83
CA ARG A 25 1.39 -16.01 1.80
C ARG A 25 1.43 -15.21 0.50
N ILE A 26 1.41 -13.89 0.64
CA ILE A 26 1.52 -12.96 -0.50
C ILE A 26 2.90 -12.29 -0.50
N ASN A 27 3.48 -12.14 -1.69
CA ASN A 27 4.66 -11.32 -1.93
C ASN A 27 4.65 -10.84 -3.39
N LYS A 28 3.89 -9.77 -3.65
CA LYS A 28 3.66 -9.28 -5.02
C LYS A 28 3.65 -7.77 -5.10
N LEU A 29 3.94 -7.26 -6.29
CA LEU A 29 3.64 -5.87 -6.64
C LEU A 29 2.14 -5.75 -6.94
N VAL A 30 1.54 -4.65 -6.52
CA VAL A 30 0.12 -4.37 -6.75
C VAL A 30 -0.07 -2.94 -7.26
N GLY A 31 -1.14 -2.74 -8.02
CA GLY A 31 -1.67 -1.40 -8.29
C GLY A 31 -2.59 -0.93 -7.17
N VAL A 32 -3.15 0.27 -7.33
CA VAL A 32 -4.11 0.86 -6.38
C VAL A 32 -5.31 -0.06 -6.15
N SER A 33 -5.89 -0.64 -7.20
CA SER A 33 -7.05 -1.54 -7.08
C SER A 33 -6.74 -2.77 -6.22
N GLY A 34 -5.56 -3.37 -6.41
CA GLY A 34 -5.12 -4.51 -5.61
C GLY A 34 -4.84 -4.13 -4.15
N LEU A 35 -4.34 -2.93 -3.89
CA LEU A 35 -4.19 -2.41 -2.53
C LEU A 35 -5.56 -2.24 -1.85
N LEU A 36 -6.52 -1.62 -2.54
CA LEU A 36 -7.88 -1.39 -2.03
C LEU A 36 -8.58 -2.70 -1.67
N ASN A 37 -8.48 -3.73 -2.52
CA ASN A 37 -9.07 -5.04 -2.21
C ASN A 37 -8.47 -5.70 -0.96
N LEU A 38 -7.20 -5.42 -0.65
CA LEU A 38 -6.52 -6.03 0.49
C LEU A 38 -6.77 -5.30 1.81
N ILE A 39 -6.71 -3.97 1.81
CA ILE A 39 -6.76 -3.17 3.06
C ILE A 39 -7.97 -2.23 3.17
N GLY A 40 -8.77 -2.10 2.12
CA GLY A 40 -9.88 -1.16 2.06
C GLY A 40 -9.42 0.29 1.82
N GLU A 41 -10.39 1.12 1.45
CA GLU A 41 -10.15 2.51 1.02
C GLU A 41 -9.61 3.41 2.14
N THR A 42 -10.21 3.34 3.33
CA THR A 42 -9.85 4.20 4.46
C THR A 42 -8.41 3.99 4.92
N LEU A 43 -7.93 2.75 4.96
CA LEU A 43 -6.56 2.44 5.36
C LEU A 43 -5.56 2.76 4.23
N ALA A 44 -5.93 2.49 2.98
CA ALA A 44 -5.10 2.83 1.83
C ALA A 44 -4.82 4.33 1.77
N ASP A 45 -5.84 5.17 1.97
CA ASP A 45 -5.69 6.61 1.94
C ASP A 45 -4.79 7.15 3.07
N LYS A 46 -4.93 6.61 4.28
CA LYS A 46 -4.04 6.91 5.42
C LYS A 46 -2.59 6.51 5.12
N PHE A 47 -2.38 5.36 4.50
CA PHE A 47 -1.05 4.86 4.16
C PHE A 47 -0.37 5.69 3.08
N VAL A 48 -1.11 6.08 2.05
CA VAL A 48 -0.62 6.97 0.99
C VAL A 48 -0.26 8.34 1.57
N THR A 49 -1.14 8.91 2.41
CA THR A 49 -0.86 10.19 3.07
C THR A 49 0.39 10.11 3.95
N ARG A 50 0.58 9.01 4.69
CA ARG A 50 1.80 8.77 5.47
C ARG A 50 3.03 8.67 4.56
N ALA A 51 2.93 7.97 3.44
CA ALA A 51 4.04 7.82 2.50
C ALA A 51 4.48 9.17 1.91
N LEU A 52 3.51 10.00 1.52
CA LEU A 52 3.77 11.36 1.02
C LEU A 52 4.41 12.26 2.09
N LYS A 53 3.89 12.24 3.31
CA LYS A 53 4.42 13.06 4.42
C LYS A 53 5.80 12.63 4.88
N ALA A 54 6.16 11.37 4.73
CA ALA A 54 7.48 10.88 5.15
C ALA A 54 8.60 11.42 4.26
N GLY A 55 8.34 11.66 2.96
CA GLY A 55 9.35 12.18 2.03
C GLY A 55 10.57 11.27 1.84
N LEU A 56 10.41 9.95 2.07
CA LEU A 56 11.48 8.95 1.95
C LEU A 56 11.32 8.14 0.66
N ASP A 57 12.43 7.61 0.14
CA ASP A 57 12.43 6.71 -1.03
C ASP A 57 11.55 5.47 -0.82
N LYS A 58 11.43 5.02 0.43
CA LYS A 58 10.64 3.86 0.81
C LYS A 58 9.92 4.05 2.14
N VAL A 59 8.62 3.77 2.14
CA VAL A 59 7.78 3.80 3.35
C VAL A 59 7.08 2.47 3.54
N LYS A 60 7.24 1.90 4.73
CA LYS A 60 6.67 0.60 5.13
C LYS A 60 5.52 0.82 6.11
N CYS A 61 4.35 0.30 5.77
CA CYS A 61 3.15 0.29 6.59
C CYS A 61 2.77 -1.15 6.93
N CYS A 62 2.86 -1.53 8.21
CA CYS A 62 2.53 -2.87 8.69
C CYS A 62 1.15 -2.87 9.35
N LEU A 63 0.35 -3.89 9.05
CA LEU A 63 -0.85 -4.23 9.80
C LEU A 63 -0.56 -5.35 10.80
N ARG A 64 -1.28 -5.36 11.92
CA ARG A 64 -1.14 -6.39 12.96
C ARG A 64 -1.50 -7.79 12.47
N ARG A 65 -2.35 -7.91 11.44
CA ARG A 65 -2.73 -9.18 10.80
C ARG A 65 -1.64 -9.79 9.89
N GLY A 66 -0.39 -9.38 10.02
CA GLY A 66 0.74 -9.93 9.26
C GLY A 66 0.93 -9.36 7.84
N LEU A 67 0.04 -8.51 7.36
CA LEU A 67 0.15 -7.87 6.04
C LEU A 67 1.01 -6.59 6.10
N ARG A 68 1.93 -6.45 5.15
CA ARG A 68 2.86 -5.34 5.05
C ARG A 68 2.80 -4.72 3.66
N VAL A 69 2.46 -3.44 3.62
CA VAL A 69 2.44 -2.61 2.42
C VAL A 69 3.70 -1.76 2.40
N THR A 70 4.41 -1.73 1.27
CA THR A 70 5.59 -0.89 1.07
C THR A 70 5.38 -0.02 -0.15
N PHE A 71 5.52 1.28 0.03
CA PHE A 71 5.50 2.29 -1.03
C PHE A 71 6.94 2.63 -1.37
N TYR A 72 7.30 2.50 -2.63
CA TYR A 72 8.56 2.99 -3.19
C TYR A 72 8.26 4.19 -4.06
N VAL A 73 8.96 5.29 -3.84
CA VAL A 73 8.86 6.47 -4.70
C VAL A 73 9.39 6.11 -6.10
N LYS A 74 8.76 6.67 -7.14
CA LYS A 74 9.15 6.52 -8.54
C LYS A 74 10.04 7.66 -9.00
#